data_AF-A0A4Y2GUX7-F1
#
_entry.id   AF-A0A4Y2GUX7-F1
#
_cell.length_a   1.000
_cell.length_b   1.000
_cell.length_c   1.000
_cell.angle_alpha   90.00
_cell.angle_beta   90.00
_cell.angle_gamma   90.00
#
_symmetry.space_group_name_H-M   'P 1'
#
loop_
_entity.id
_entity.type
_entity.pdbx_description
1 polymer ?
#
loop_
_entity_poly.entity_id
_entity_poly.type
_entity_poly.pdbx_seq_one_letter_code
_entity_poly.pdbx_strand_id
1 'polypeptide(L)'
;MKPVDVIIGPDVRSVKPIAIYRGKNAVKHFMENILKEKEELAAKLTSIVPISMTPQDELDFRSATHCSICKKALKSDRVRNHDHHTGIYLSALHSSCNIKFRLSKKIPVVRQERNRQDEGL
;
A
#
# COMPACT_ATOMS: atom_id res chain seq x y z
N MET A 1 -26.83 5.71 12.46
CA MET A 1 -25.67 6.23 11.69
C MET A 1 -24.54 5.23 11.78
N LYS A 2 -23.90 4.89 10.65
CA LYS A 2 -22.83 3.87 10.57
C LYS A 2 -21.44 4.49 10.81
N PRO A 3 -20.48 3.73 11.39
CA PRO A 3 -19.19 4.27 11.85
C PRO A 3 -18.04 4.00 10.83
N VAL A 4 -16.93 4.74 10.92
CA VAL A 4 -15.85 4.90 9.92
C VAL A 4 -14.45 5.28 10.48
N ASP A 5 -13.35 4.89 9.79
CA ASP A 5 -11.97 5.43 9.97
C ASP A 5 -11.35 6.04 8.74
N VAL A 6 -10.18 6.63 8.99
CA VAL A 6 -9.28 7.26 8.05
C VAL A 6 -8.10 6.32 7.72
N ILE A 7 -7.91 6.07 6.42
CA ILE A 7 -6.66 5.54 5.85
C ILE A 7 -6.11 6.59 4.90
N ILE A 8 -4.92 7.12 5.20
CA ILE A 8 -4.21 8.08 4.34
C ILE A 8 -3.13 7.32 3.56
N GLY A 9 -3.21 7.35 2.23
CA GLY A 9 -2.17 6.82 1.34
C GLY A 9 -0.97 7.78 1.21
N PRO A 10 0.13 7.34 0.57
CA PRO A 10 1.36 8.12 0.43
C PRO A 10 1.21 9.45 -0.32
N ASP A 11 0.14 9.63 -1.11
CA ASP A 11 -0.06 10.81 -1.97
C ASP A 11 -0.96 11.89 -1.35
N VAL A 12 -1.17 11.89 -0.03
CA VAL A 12 -1.99 12.88 0.75
C VAL A 12 -3.47 12.95 0.30
N ARG A 13 -3.90 12.17 -0.69
CA ARG A 13 -5.30 12.04 -1.08
C ARG A 13 -5.97 10.95 -0.25
N SER A 14 -7.10 11.28 0.37
CA SER A 14 -7.95 10.30 1.03
C SER A 14 -8.53 9.36 -0.02
N VAL A 15 -8.18 8.08 0.04
CA VAL A 15 -8.69 7.05 -0.89
C VAL A 15 -10.17 6.71 -0.62
N LYS A 16 -10.68 7.16 0.53
CA LYS A 16 -12.07 7.04 0.99
C LYS A 16 -12.54 8.38 1.58
N PRO A 17 -13.85 8.69 1.58
CA PRO A 17 -14.39 9.87 2.23
C PRO A 17 -13.99 9.94 3.71
N ILE A 18 -13.60 11.13 4.18
CA ILE A 18 -13.30 11.38 5.60
C ILE A 18 -14.57 11.17 6.41
N ALA A 19 -14.42 10.56 7.57
CA ALA A 19 -15.53 10.38 8.46
C ALA A 19 -15.28 10.83 9.88
N ILE A 20 -16.36 11.33 10.44
CA ILE A 20 -16.35 12.12 11.67
C ILE A 20 -17.48 11.59 12.54
N TYR A 21 -17.12 11.03 13.69
CA TYR A 21 -18.08 10.63 14.70
C TYR A 21 -18.08 11.65 15.84
N ARG A 22 -19.29 12.09 16.24
CA ARG A 22 -19.52 12.93 17.43
C ARG A 22 -20.63 12.29 18.25
N GLY A 23 -20.35 11.93 19.50
CA GLY A 23 -21.32 11.27 20.37
C GLY A 23 -20.69 10.59 21.56
N LYS A 24 -21.53 9.97 22.41
CA LYS A 24 -21.08 9.13 23.52
C LYS A 24 -20.27 7.94 22.96
N ASN A 25 -19.25 7.50 23.69
CA ASN A 25 -18.39 6.37 23.28
C ASN A 25 -17.60 6.61 21.98
N ALA A 26 -17.22 7.85 21.68
CA ALA A 26 -16.42 8.19 20.49
C ALA A 26 -15.13 7.36 20.35
N VAL A 27 -14.47 7.05 21.47
CA VAL A 27 -13.27 6.18 21.48
C VAL A 27 -13.61 4.76 21.02
N LYS A 28 -14.72 4.19 21.49
CA LYS A 28 -15.16 2.84 21.09
C LYS A 28 -15.44 2.80 19.60
N HIS A 29 -16.19 3.77 19.09
CA HIS A 29 -16.46 3.87 17.66
C HIS A 29 -15.17 4.00 16.84
N PHE A 30 -14.24 4.86 17.25
CA PHE A 30 -12.93 4.98 16.59
C PHE A 30 -12.18 3.64 16.55
N MET A 31 -12.11 2.90 17.66
CA MET A 31 -11.40 1.62 17.71
C MET A 31 -12.07 0.52 16.85
N GLU A 32 -13.40 0.40 16.91
CA GLU A 32 -14.17 -0.58 16.13
C GLU A 32 -13.97 -0.37 14.64
N ASN A 33 -13.98 0.90 14.24
CA ASN A 33 -13.72 1.24 12.87
C ASN A 33 -12.27 0.80 12.54
N ILE A 34 -11.23 1.20 13.30
CA ILE A 34 -9.83 0.99 12.88
C ILE A 34 -9.56 -0.49 12.62
N LEU A 35 -10.19 -1.35 13.41
CA LEU A 35 -10.15 -2.80 13.23
C LEU A 35 -10.81 -3.23 11.91
N LYS A 36 -11.98 -2.71 11.58
CA LYS A 36 -12.65 -2.95 10.30
C LYS A 36 -11.81 -2.48 9.11
N GLU A 37 -11.25 -1.26 9.16
CA GLU A 37 -10.39 -0.76 8.08
C GLU A 37 -9.09 -1.56 7.95
N LYS A 38 -8.52 -2.01 9.08
CA LYS A 38 -7.40 -2.95 9.08
C LYS A 38 -7.77 -4.25 8.37
N GLU A 39 -8.93 -4.83 8.63
CA GLU A 39 -9.38 -6.07 7.99
C GLU A 39 -9.57 -5.88 6.47
N GLU A 40 -10.24 -4.81 6.05
CA GLU A 40 -10.44 -4.49 4.64
C GLU A 40 -9.11 -4.27 3.89
N LEU A 41 -8.17 -3.54 4.51
CA LEU A 41 -6.84 -3.34 3.94
C LEU A 41 -6.02 -4.63 3.94
N ALA A 42 -6.10 -5.43 5.01
CA ALA A 42 -5.40 -6.70 5.08
C ALA A 42 -5.82 -7.62 3.93
N ALA A 43 -7.14 -7.75 3.68
CA ALA A 43 -7.67 -8.53 2.58
C ALA A 43 -7.14 -8.06 1.21
N LYS A 44 -7.07 -6.74 0.99
CA LYS A 44 -6.51 -6.16 -0.24
C LYS A 44 -5.00 -6.42 -0.37
N LEU A 45 -4.25 -6.24 0.72
CA LEU A 45 -2.80 -6.43 0.75
C LEU A 45 -2.36 -7.90 0.72
N THR A 46 -3.24 -8.85 1.05
CA THR A 46 -2.99 -10.29 0.94
C THR A 46 -3.49 -10.91 -0.35
N SER A 47 -4.36 -10.21 -1.09
CA SER A 47 -4.79 -10.66 -2.41
C SER A 47 -3.59 -10.84 -3.35
N ILE A 48 -3.58 -11.98 -4.06
CA ILE A 48 -2.55 -12.29 -5.05
C ILE A 48 -3.11 -11.89 -6.41
N VAL A 49 -2.53 -10.84 -7.01
CA VAL A 49 -2.88 -10.42 -8.36
C VAL A 49 -1.96 -11.15 -9.35
N PRO A 50 -2.51 -11.87 -10.35
CA PRO A 50 -1.70 -12.49 -11.38
C PRO A 50 -0.90 -11.43 -12.15
N ILE A 51 0.31 -11.79 -12.58
CA ILE A 51 1.13 -10.89 -13.39
C ILE A 51 0.49 -10.69 -14.77
N SER A 52 0.44 -9.43 -15.20
CA SER A 52 0.00 -9.01 -16.54
C SER A 52 1.21 -8.49 -17.31
N MET A 53 1.43 -9.07 -18.49
CA MET A 53 2.55 -8.73 -19.38
C MET A 53 2.05 -8.59 -20.81
N THR A 54 2.47 -7.52 -21.47
CA THR A 54 2.35 -7.37 -22.91
C THR A 54 3.44 -8.17 -23.64
N PRO A 55 3.31 -8.42 -24.95
CA PRO A 55 4.39 -9.02 -25.74
C PRO A 55 5.71 -8.24 -25.64
N GLN A 56 5.64 -6.90 -25.55
CA GLN A 56 6.82 -6.05 -25.37
C GLN A 56 7.47 -6.27 -24.00
N ASP A 57 6.69 -6.36 -22.92
CA ASP A 57 7.21 -6.63 -21.58
C ASP A 57 7.97 -7.96 -21.52
N GLU A 58 7.48 -8.97 -22.24
CA GLU A 58 8.14 -10.27 -22.30
C GLU A 58 9.45 -10.20 -23.10
N LEU A 59 9.53 -9.38 -24.16
CA LEU A 59 10.78 -9.09 -24.87
C LEU A 59 11.77 -8.32 -23.98
N ASP A 60 11.29 -7.30 -23.26
CA ASP A 60 12.10 -6.50 -22.34
C ASP A 60 12.65 -7.37 -21.22
N PHE A 61 11.82 -8.25 -20.64
CA PHE A 61 12.25 -9.21 -19.63
C PHE A 61 13.32 -10.18 -20.15
N ARG A 62 13.14 -10.73 -21.36
CA ARG A 62 14.08 -11.68 -21.96
C ARG A 62 15.40 -11.04 -22.32
N SER A 63 15.37 -9.81 -22.82
CA SER A 63 16.56 -9.04 -23.22
C SER A 63 17.27 -8.36 -22.05
N ALA A 64 16.63 -8.22 -20.89
CA ALA A 64 17.23 -7.60 -19.71
C ALA A 64 18.50 -8.34 -19.25
N THR A 65 19.62 -7.62 -19.31
CA THR A 65 20.95 -8.11 -18.89
C THR A 65 21.33 -7.66 -17.48
N HIS A 66 20.78 -6.54 -17.01
CA HIS A 66 21.12 -5.91 -15.73
C HIS A 66 19.87 -5.64 -14.89
N CYS A 67 20.02 -5.74 -13.57
CA CYS A 67 18.96 -5.49 -12.62
C CYS A 67 18.60 -4.01 -12.60
N SER A 68 17.31 -3.71 -12.71
CA SER A 68 16.85 -2.31 -12.78
C SER A 68 17.11 -1.51 -11.50
N ILE A 69 17.28 -2.17 -10.35
CA ILE A 69 17.59 -1.52 -9.07
C ILE A 69 19.10 -1.38 -8.86
N CYS A 70 19.84 -2.49 -8.75
CA CYS A 70 21.25 -2.44 -8.35
C CYS A 70 22.22 -2.26 -9.54
N LYS A 71 21.69 -2.27 -10.78
CA LYS A 71 22.42 -2.12 -12.04
C LYS A 71 23.49 -3.18 -12.31
N LYS A 72 23.53 -4.28 -11.55
CA LYS A 72 24.44 -5.41 -11.77
C LYS A 72 23.81 -6.47 -12.68
N ALA A 73 24.64 -7.28 -13.35
CA ALA A 73 24.20 -8.33 -14.27
C ALA A 73 23.24 -9.35 -13.62
N LEU A 74 22.15 -9.69 -14.30
CA LEU A 74 21.08 -10.59 -13.80
C LEU A 74 21.47 -12.08 -13.81
N LYS A 75 22.23 -12.52 -14.82
CA LYS A 75 22.59 -13.93 -15.02
C LYS A 75 21.34 -14.84 -14.92
N SER A 76 21.40 -15.92 -14.14
CA SER A 76 20.29 -16.85 -13.91
C SER A 76 19.31 -16.42 -12.79
N ASP A 77 19.59 -15.33 -12.06
CA ASP A 77 18.77 -14.86 -10.92
C ASP A 77 17.70 -13.84 -11.36
N ARG A 78 17.19 -13.96 -12.60
CA ARG A 78 16.29 -12.98 -13.19
C ARG A 78 14.84 -13.25 -12.82
N VAL A 79 14.22 -12.33 -12.07
CA VAL A 79 12.81 -12.41 -11.66
C VAL A 79 11.99 -11.25 -12.22
N ARG A 80 10.68 -11.51 -12.42
CA ARG A 80 9.71 -10.53 -12.92
C ARG A 80 9.14 -9.71 -11.76
N ASN A 81 9.61 -8.48 -11.61
CA ASN A 81 9.03 -7.52 -10.67
C ASN A 81 7.74 -6.95 -11.28
N HIS A 82 6.67 -6.98 -10.49
CA HIS A 82 5.37 -6.45 -10.89
C HIS A 82 4.70 -5.75 -9.72
N ASP A 83 3.80 -4.84 -10.03
CA ASP A 83 2.97 -4.19 -9.03
C ASP A 83 1.95 -5.19 -8.48
N HIS A 84 1.95 -5.42 -7.16
CA HIS A 84 1.06 -6.42 -6.55
C HIS A 84 -0.41 -5.99 -6.47
N HIS A 85 -0.74 -4.72 -6.76
CA HIS A 85 -2.11 -4.22 -6.76
C HIS A 85 -2.74 -4.29 -8.15
N THR A 86 -1.98 -3.98 -9.19
CA THR A 86 -2.44 -3.94 -10.58
C THR A 86 -2.02 -5.15 -11.41
N GLY A 87 -1.02 -5.91 -10.95
CA GLY A 87 -0.41 -7.03 -11.66
C GLY A 87 0.57 -6.60 -12.77
N ILE A 88 0.70 -5.30 -13.04
CA ILE A 88 1.48 -4.79 -14.17
C ILE A 88 2.97 -5.07 -13.97
N TYR A 89 3.61 -5.67 -14.97
CA TYR A 89 5.05 -5.85 -15.01
C TYR A 89 5.77 -4.50 -15.00
N LEU A 90 6.83 -4.40 -14.19
CA LEU A 90 7.63 -3.18 -14.05
C LEU A 90 9.03 -3.36 -14.62
N SER A 91 9.72 -4.45 -14.24
CA SER A 91 11.11 -4.67 -14.67
C SER A 91 11.67 -6.04 -14.27
N ALA A 92 12.85 -6.35 -14.81
CA ALA A 92 13.66 -7.49 -14.40
C ALA A 92 14.59 -7.10 -13.22
N LEU A 93 14.56 -7.90 -12.16
CA LEU A 93 15.38 -7.73 -10.96
C LEU A 93 16.09 -9.03 -10.58
N HIS A 94 17.08 -8.93 -9.70
CA HIS A 94 17.56 -10.06 -8.90
C HIS A 94 16.47 -10.50 -7.92
N SER A 95 16.43 -11.79 -7.57
CA SER A 95 15.50 -12.28 -6.54
C SER A 95 15.68 -11.54 -5.21
N SER A 96 16.94 -11.31 -4.81
CA SER A 96 17.26 -10.56 -3.60
C SER A 96 16.84 -9.09 -3.65
N CYS A 97 16.99 -8.43 -4.80
CA CYS A 97 16.53 -7.05 -5.01
C CYS A 97 15.00 -6.97 -4.98
N ASN A 98 14.32 -7.95 -5.59
CA ASN A 98 12.87 -8.03 -5.62
C ASN A 98 12.28 -8.14 -4.20
N ILE A 99 12.84 -9.01 -3.35
CA ILE A 99 12.38 -9.17 -1.96
C ILE A 99 12.54 -7.87 -1.17
N LYS A 100 13.70 -7.19 -1.31
CA LYS A 100 13.98 -5.92 -0.61
C LYS A 100 13.09 -4.77 -1.07
N PHE A 101 12.66 -4.80 -2.33
CA PHE A 101 11.82 -3.76 -2.92
C PHE A 101 10.33 -3.97 -2.64
N ARG A 102 9.92 -5.07 -2.00
CA ARG A 102 8.52 -5.27 -1.60
C ARG A 102 8.11 -4.20 -0.59
N LEU A 103 7.05 -3.46 -0.91
CA LEU A 103 6.43 -2.51 0.00
C LEU A 103 6.06 -3.18 1.32
N SER A 104 6.36 -2.53 2.43
CA SER A 104 5.96 -2.99 3.75
C SER A 104 4.44 -2.97 3.87
N LYS A 105 3.83 -4.08 4.30
CA LYS A 105 2.38 -4.17 4.57
C LYS A 105 1.98 -3.52 5.90
N LYS A 106 2.74 -2.54 6.38
CA LYS A 106 2.47 -1.82 7.63
C LYS A 106 1.57 -0.64 7.33
N ILE A 107 0.42 -0.57 8.02
CA ILE A 107 -0.54 0.53 7.88
C ILE A 107 -0.29 1.49 9.04
N PRO A 108 0.27 2.69 8.81
CA PRO A 108 0.45 3.68 9.86
C PRO A 108 -0.92 4.23 10.28
N VAL A 109 -1.16 4.29 11.60
CA VAL A 109 -2.37 4.89 12.19
C VAL A 109 -1.94 6.14 12.94
N VAL A 110 -2.49 7.29 12.57
CA VAL A 110 -2.24 8.58 13.23
C VAL A 110 -3.53 9.03 13.93
N ARG A 111 -3.44 9.30 15.23
CA ARG A 111 -4.52 9.90 16.01
C ARG A 111 -4.21 11.39 16.19
N GLN A 112 -5.08 12.26 15.68
CA GLN A 112 -4.99 13.69 15.92
C GLN A 112 -5.86 14.09 17.12
N GLU A 113 -5.23 14.55 18.20
CA GLU A 113 -5.93 15.19 19.32
C GLU A 113 -6.21 16.65 18.95
N ARG A 114 -7.50 17.03 18.87
CA ARG A 114 -7.86 18.45 18.83
C ARG A 114 -7.97 18.96 20.26
N ASN A 115 -6.93 19.64 20.74
CA ASN A 115 -7.05 20.47 21.93
C ASN A 115 -7.94 21.68 21.58
N ARG A 116 -9.00 21.91 22.36
CA ARG A 116 -9.69 23.21 22.40
C ARG A 116 -8.67 24.20 22.96
N GLN A 117 -8.25 25.17 22.16
CA GLN A 117 -7.86 26.45 22.75
C GLN A 117 -9.19 27.15 23.03
N ASP A 118 -9.58 27.19 24.29
CA ASP A 118 -10.56 28.18 24.74
C ASP A 118 -9.86 29.53 24.64
N GLU A 119 -10.00 30.21 23.51
CA GLU A 119 -9.77 31.65 23.45
C GLU A 119 -10.97 32.32 24.13
N GLY A 120 -10.76 32.72 25.38
CA GLY A 120 -11.69 33.60 26.07
C GLY A 120 -11.67 34.99 25.44
N LEU A 121 -12.85 35.48 25.07
CA LEU A 121 -13.36 36.80 25.41
C LEU A 121 -14.89 36.81 25.38
#